data_AF-A0A2V8SDH5-F1
#
_entry.id   AF-A0A2V8SDH5-F1
#
_cell.length_a   1.000
_cell.length_b   1.000
_cell.length_c   1.000
_cell.angle_alpha   90.00
_cell.angle_beta   90.00
_cell.angle_gamma   90.00
#
_symmetry.space_group_name_H-M   'P 1'
#
loop_
_entity.id
_entity.type
_entity.pdbx_description
1 polymer ?
#
loop_
_entity_poly.entity_id
_entity_poly.type
_entity_poly.pdbx_seq_one_letter_code
_entity_poly.pdbx_strand_id
1 'polypeptide(L)'
;MEPERVTVQHILISFAGKLPGKQVSRSQEEARALAYDLLARARRGEDFDELVRRFTDDQAPGIYSMSNRGRQPVVRGEYPREGMVPSFGDVAFGLAVGELGLADYDQQKSPYGYHLIKRLK
;
A
#
# COMPACT_ATOMS: atom_id res chain seq x y z
N MET A 1 9.07 8.11 -18.07
CA MET A 1 7.80 7.41 -18.36
C MET A 1 7.60 6.37 -17.28
N GLU A 2 6.36 6.16 -16.83
CA GLU A 2 6.05 5.08 -15.88
C GLU A 2 6.23 3.69 -16.53
N PRO A 3 6.54 2.64 -15.76
CA PRO A 3 6.58 1.28 -16.27
C PRO A 3 5.20 0.79 -16.70
N GLU A 4 5.16 -0.23 -17.57
CA GLU A 4 3.87 -0.83 -17.97
C GLU A 4 3.21 -1.62 -16.84
N ARG A 5 4.01 -2.16 -15.93
CA ARG A 5 3.58 -3.03 -14.83
C ARG A 5 4.50 -2.85 -13.63
N VAL A 6 3.95 -3.06 -12.45
CA VAL A 6 4.72 -3.10 -11.19
C VAL A 6 4.24 -4.25 -10.32
N THR A 7 5.14 -4.76 -9.47
CA THR A 7 4.75 -5.58 -8.33
C THR A 7 5.16 -4.84 -7.07
N VAL A 8 4.23 -4.66 -6.13
CA VAL A 8 4.48 -3.99 -4.86
C VAL A 8 4.10 -4.89 -3.69
N GLN A 9 4.65 -4.57 -2.53
CA GLN A 9 4.19 -5.06 -1.25
C GLN A 9 3.69 -3.89 -0.41
N HIS A 10 2.65 -4.09 0.39
CA HIS A 10 2.09 -2.99 1.19
C HIS A 10 1.73 -3.35 2.63
N ILE A 11 1.71 -2.31 3.46
CA ILE A 11 1.14 -2.31 4.80
C ILE A 11 -0.01 -1.31 4.80
N LEU A 12 -1.23 -1.80 5.02
CA LEU A 12 -2.37 -0.94 5.30
C LEU A 12 -2.42 -0.66 6.79
N ILE A 13 -2.38 0.62 7.17
CA ILE A 13 -2.69 1.06 8.53
C ILE A 13 -4.02 1.81 8.49
N SER A 14 -5.06 1.17 8.98
CA SER A 14 -6.41 1.69 9.08
C SER A 14 -6.70 2.25 10.47
N PHE A 15 -7.88 2.87 10.61
CA PHE A 15 -8.40 3.45 11.84
C PHE A 15 -9.92 3.22 11.94
N ALA A 16 -10.48 3.56 13.10
CA ALA A 16 -11.88 3.33 13.42
C ALA A 16 -12.84 3.79 12.31
N GLY A 17 -13.68 2.85 11.86
CA GLY A 17 -14.72 3.10 10.86
C GLY A 17 -14.27 3.17 9.40
N LYS A 18 -13.00 2.89 9.08
CA LYS A 18 -12.49 2.93 7.70
C LYS A 18 -12.34 1.60 7.00
N LEU A 19 -12.18 0.50 7.75
CA LEU A 19 -12.02 -0.82 7.16
C LEU A 19 -13.32 -1.62 7.25
N PRO A 20 -13.99 -1.92 6.13
CA PRO A 20 -15.20 -2.73 6.15
C PRO A 20 -14.94 -4.13 6.72
N GLY A 21 -15.81 -4.60 7.61
CA GLY A 21 -15.74 -5.95 8.16
C GLY A 21 -14.62 -6.20 9.17
N LYS A 22 -13.79 -5.19 9.52
CA LYS A 22 -12.75 -5.30 10.54
C LYS A 22 -12.87 -4.15 11.54
N GLN A 23 -12.93 -4.49 12.82
CA GLN A 23 -12.97 -3.49 13.88
C GLN A 23 -11.54 -3.06 14.22
N VAL A 24 -11.25 -1.77 14.01
CA VAL A 24 -9.99 -1.13 14.35
C VAL A 24 -10.27 -0.09 15.42
N SER A 25 -9.54 -0.13 16.55
CA SER A 25 -9.77 0.75 17.70
C SER A 25 -8.99 2.07 17.64
N ARG A 26 -7.92 2.14 16.85
CA ARG A 26 -7.04 3.31 16.80
C ARG A 26 -7.69 4.52 16.12
N SER A 27 -7.32 5.72 16.55
CA SER A 27 -7.71 6.98 15.92
C SER A 27 -7.01 7.20 14.58
N GLN A 28 -7.46 8.21 13.83
CA GLN A 28 -6.79 8.61 12.59
C GLN A 28 -5.37 9.11 12.86
N GLU A 29 -5.16 9.88 13.92
CA GLU A 29 -3.86 10.40 14.33
C GLU A 29 -2.90 9.27 14.73
N GLU A 30 -3.39 8.26 15.46
CA GLU A 30 -2.60 7.08 15.84
C GLU A 30 -2.24 6.23 14.62
N ALA A 31 -3.18 6.04 13.69
CA ALA A 31 -2.91 5.35 12.42
C ALA A 31 -1.86 6.09 11.59
N ARG A 32 -1.95 7.43 11.51
CA ARG A 32 -0.94 8.25 10.84
C ARG A 32 0.43 8.08 11.51
N ALA A 33 0.50 8.26 12.83
CA ALA A 33 1.76 8.15 13.57
C ALA A 33 2.42 6.78 13.35
N LEU A 34 1.63 5.70 13.45
CA LEU A 34 2.09 4.33 13.20
C LEU A 34 2.57 4.15 11.75
N ALA A 35 1.83 4.65 10.77
CA ALA A 35 2.23 4.54 9.37
C ALA A 35 3.58 5.23 9.08
N TYR A 36 3.78 6.44 9.61
CA TYR A 36 5.03 7.16 9.42
C TYR A 36 6.21 6.52 10.20
N ASP A 37 5.96 5.97 11.40
CA ASP A 37 6.97 5.22 12.15
C ASP A 37 7.44 3.96 11.37
N LEU A 38 6.49 3.16 10.89
CA LEU A 38 6.78 1.95 10.12
C LEU A 38 7.55 2.27 8.83
N LEU A 39 7.23 3.39 8.16
CA LEU A 39 7.96 3.84 6.99
C LEU A 39 9.41 4.20 7.35
N ALA A 40 9.61 4.91 8.46
CA ALA A 40 10.94 5.27 8.93
C ALA A 40 11.76 4.03 9.34
N ARG A 41 11.13 3.03 9.96
CA ARG A 41 11.75 1.74 10.31
C ARG A 41 12.17 0.97 9.07
N ALA A 42 11.28 0.85 8.08
CA ALA A 42 11.58 0.21 6.80
C ALA A 42 12.74 0.92 6.08
N ARG A 43 12.77 2.26 6.07
CA ARG A 43 13.87 3.04 5.49
C ARG A 43 15.22 2.85 6.22
N ARG A 44 15.19 2.46 7.50
CA ARG A 44 16.40 2.09 8.27
C ARG A 44 16.83 0.64 8.06
N GLY A 45 16.14 -0.11 7.20
CA GLY A 45 16.50 -1.47 6.84
C GLY A 45 15.82 -2.56 7.67
N GLU A 46 14.79 -2.25 8.45
CA GLU A 46 13.96 -3.30 9.06
C GLU A 46 13.25 -4.11 7.97
N ASP A 47 13.13 -5.43 8.19
CA ASP A 47 12.53 -6.35 7.22
C ASP A 47 11.05 -5.98 6.95
N PHE A 48 10.78 -5.58 5.71
CA PHE A 48 9.45 -5.15 5.31
C PHE A 48 8.42 -6.30 5.33
N ASP A 49 8.83 -7.55 5.05
CA ASP A 49 7.93 -8.70 5.13
C ASP A 49 7.45 -8.92 6.57
N GLU A 50 8.35 -8.80 7.54
CA GLU A 50 8.02 -8.90 8.97
C GLU A 50 7.13 -7.75 9.42
N LEU A 51 7.39 -6.53 8.94
CA LEU A 51 6.51 -5.39 9.20
C LEU A 51 5.09 -5.63 8.64
N VAL A 52 4.97 -6.17 7.43
CA VAL A 52 3.67 -6.52 6.84
C VAL A 52 2.94 -7.55 7.68
N ARG A 53 3.60 -8.66 8.04
CA ARG A 53 2.99 -9.74 8.85
C ARG A 53 2.47 -9.24 10.19
N ARG A 54 3.18 -8.28 10.81
CA ARG A 54 2.88 -7.81 12.16
C ARG A 54 1.86 -6.67 12.21
N PHE A 55 1.87 -5.78 11.22
CA PHE A 55 1.18 -4.49 11.35
C PHE A 55 0.07 -4.24 10.35
N THR A 56 -0.01 -4.99 9.24
CA THR A 56 -1.03 -4.72 8.23
C THR A 56 -2.43 -5.01 8.76
N ASP A 57 -3.35 -4.06 8.57
CA ASP A 57 -4.77 -4.29 8.82
C ASP A 57 -5.46 -4.99 7.63
N ASP A 58 -4.77 -5.12 6.51
CA ASP A 58 -5.16 -5.97 5.39
C ASP A 58 -4.68 -7.42 5.61
N GLN A 59 -4.30 -8.13 4.54
CA GLN A 59 -3.79 -9.50 4.58
C GLN A 59 -2.30 -9.55 4.22
N ALA A 60 -1.53 -10.34 4.97
CA ALA A 60 -0.19 -10.75 4.56
C ALA A 60 -0.28 -11.82 3.45
N PRO A 61 0.63 -11.83 2.45
CA PRO A 61 1.89 -11.07 2.38
C PRO A 61 1.75 -9.66 1.79
N GLY A 62 0.54 -9.20 1.46
CA GLY A 62 0.29 -7.85 0.96
C GLY A 62 0.92 -7.55 -0.40
N ILE A 63 1.09 -8.57 -1.26
CA ILE A 63 1.77 -8.43 -2.56
C ILE A 63 0.74 -8.30 -3.68
N TYR A 64 0.88 -7.25 -4.48
CA TYR A 64 -0.01 -6.94 -5.60
C TYR A 64 0.78 -6.68 -6.87
N SER A 65 0.38 -7.34 -7.97
CA SER A 65 0.87 -7.02 -9.30
C SER A 65 -0.17 -6.16 -10.02
N MET A 66 0.28 -5.09 -10.69
CA MET A 66 -0.59 -4.13 -11.34
C MET A 66 -0.17 -3.82 -12.77
N SER A 67 -1.15 -3.72 -13.67
CA SER A 67 -0.98 -3.20 -15.02
C SER A 67 -1.27 -1.69 -15.06
N ASN A 68 -0.42 -0.92 -15.75
CA ASN A 68 -0.59 0.53 -15.85
C ASN A 68 -1.80 0.90 -16.74
N ARG A 69 -2.15 2.19 -16.75
CA ARG A 69 -3.27 2.74 -17.51
C ARG A 69 -3.18 2.33 -18.98
N GLY A 70 -4.30 1.84 -19.52
CA GLY A 70 -4.38 1.35 -20.90
C GLY A 70 -3.64 0.05 -21.17
N ARG A 71 -3.10 -0.62 -20.14
CA ARG A 71 -2.54 -1.98 -20.23
C ARG A 71 -3.49 -2.99 -19.62
N GLN A 72 -3.75 -4.06 -20.35
CA GLN A 72 -4.55 -5.18 -19.86
C GLN A 72 -3.71 -6.09 -18.94
N PRO A 73 -4.32 -6.65 -17.89
CA PRO A 73 -3.72 -7.74 -17.12
C PRO A 73 -3.35 -8.92 -18.03
N VAL A 74 -2.15 -9.45 -17.87
CA VAL A 74 -1.62 -10.58 -18.66
C VAL A 74 -1.36 -11.83 -17.83
N VAL A 75 -1.41 -11.71 -16.50
CA VAL A 75 -1.31 -12.85 -15.57
C VAL A 75 -2.49 -12.88 -14.61
N ARG A 76 -2.86 -14.08 -14.16
CA ARG A 76 -3.89 -14.25 -13.13
C ARG A 76 -3.42 -13.58 -11.83
N GLY A 77 -4.28 -12.76 -11.25
CA GLY A 77 -3.96 -12.02 -10.01
C GLY A 77 -3.22 -10.69 -10.25
N GLU A 78 -3.05 -10.27 -11.50
CA GLU A 78 -2.70 -8.88 -11.82
C GLU A 78 -3.98 -8.03 -11.88
N TYR A 79 -3.89 -6.84 -11.29
CA TYR A 79 -5.01 -5.91 -11.20
C TYR A 79 -4.75 -4.69 -12.09
N PRO A 80 -5.75 -4.18 -12.83
CA PRO A 80 -5.63 -2.88 -13.46
C PRO A 80 -5.36 -1.80 -12.39
N ARG A 81 -4.48 -0.84 -12.67
CA ARG A 81 -4.21 0.30 -11.76
C ARG A 81 -5.50 1.01 -11.36
N GLU A 82 -6.45 1.16 -12.29
CA GLU A 82 -7.76 1.78 -12.05
C GLU A 82 -8.71 0.94 -11.18
N GLY A 83 -8.41 -0.34 -10.98
CA GLY A 83 -9.13 -1.22 -10.06
C GLY A 83 -8.63 -1.13 -8.61
N MET A 84 -7.56 -0.37 -8.35
CA MET A 84 -7.02 -0.09 -7.02
C MET A 84 -7.47 1.29 -6.54
N VAL A 85 -7.30 1.55 -5.24
CA VAL A 85 -7.53 2.91 -4.73
C VAL A 85 -6.54 3.89 -5.40
N PRO A 86 -6.98 5.08 -5.84
CA PRO A 86 -6.16 5.95 -6.70
C PRO A 86 -4.76 6.24 -6.17
N SER A 87 -4.63 6.62 -4.89
CA SER A 87 -3.32 6.97 -4.31
C SER A 87 -2.37 5.77 -4.26
N PHE A 88 -2.89 4.55 -4.10
CA PHE A 88 -2.06 3.33 -4.08
C PHE A 88 -1.40 3.10 -5.43
N GLY A 89 -2.17 3.18 -6.52
CA GLY A 89 -1.64 3.08 -7.88
C GLY A 89 -0.68 4.23 -8.21
N ASP A 90 -1.04 5.47 -7.87
CA ASP A 90 -0.21 6.63 -8.16
C ASP A 90 1.16 6.57 -7.47
N VAL A 91 1.21 6.14 -6.20
CA VAL A 91 2.47 5.93 -5.49
C VAL A 91 3.22 4.74 -6.11
N ALA A 92 2.58 3.58 -6.29
CA ALA A 92 3.25 2.37 -6.75
C ALA A 92 3.98 2.52 -8.09
N PHE A 93 3.38 3.23 -9.06
CA PHE A 93 3.98 3.44 -10.39
C PHE A 93 5.04 4.56 -10.42
N GLY A 94 5.07 5.42 -9.39
CA GLY A 94 6.09 6.46 -9.23
C GLY A 94 7.38 5.98 -8.56
N LEU A 95 7.35 4.85 -7.86
CA LEU A 95 8.49 4.30 -7.13
C LEU A 95 9.48 3.58 -8.06
N ALA A 96 10.78 3.67 -7.77
CA ALA A 96 11.81 2.77 -8.28
C ALA A 96 11.80 1.40 -7.57
N VAL A 97 12.37 0.36 -8.18
CA VAL A 97 12.47 -0.97 -7.53
C VAL A 97 13.26 -0.87 -6.23
N GLY A 98 12.70 -1.38 -5.14
CA GLY A 98 13.25 -1.29 -3.78
C GLY A 98 12.84 -0.02 -3.02
N GLU A 99 12.26 0.97 -3.69
CA GLU A 99 11.85 2.22 -3.08
C GLU A 99 10.58 2.07 -2.23
N LEU A 100 10.48 2.91 -1.20
CA LEU A 100 9.39 2.98 -0.24
C LEU A 100 8.61 4.28 -0.40
N GLY A 101 7.31 4.17 -0.61
CA GLY A 101 6.35 5.27 -0.67
C GLY A 101 5.27 5.17 0.41
N LEU A 102 4.51 6.25 0.55
CA LEU A 102 3.35 6.32 1.43
C LEU A 102 2.20 7.00 0.69
N ALA A 103 1.04 6.34 0.65
CA ALA A 103 -0.22 6.97 0.32
C ALA A 103 -0.92 7.38 1.62
N ASP A 104 -1.07 8.69 1.84
CA ASP A 104 -1.82 9.22 2.98
C ASP A 104 -3.32 8.92 2.82
N TYR A 105 -4.00 8.77 3.96
CA TYR A 105 -5.45 8.69 4.00
C TYR A 105 -6.08 9.90 3.30
N ASP A 106 -7.05 9.60 2.45
CA ASP A 106 -7.90 10.56 1.77
C ASP A 106 -9.27 9.91 1.57
N GLN A 107 -10.34 10.65 1.82
CA GLN A 107 -11.71 10.10 1.77
C GLN A 107 -12.08 9.51 0.41
N GLN A 108 -11.47 9.97 -0.68
CA GLN A 108 -11.79 9.55 -2.04
C GLN A 108 -10.68 8.66 -2.63
N LYS A 109 -9.42 9.03 -2.41
CA LYS A 109 -8.27 8.42 -3.07
C LYS A 109 -7.59 7.32 -2.28
N SER A 110 -7.78 7.30 -0.95
CA SER A 110 -7.22 6.29 -0.04
C SER A 110 -8.16 6.05 1.15
N PRO A 111 -9.42 5.62 0.92
CA PRO A 111 -10.48 5.65 1.92
C PRO A 111 -10.26 4.69 3.09
N TYR A 112 -9.42 3.67 2.90
CA TYR A 112 -9.21 2.61 3.89
C TYR A 112 -8.15 2.96 4.95
N GLY A 113 -7.32 3.98 4.72
CA GLY A 113 -6.27 4.39 5.64
C GLY A 113 -4.99 4.79 4.92
N TYR A 114 -3.87 4.53 5.58
CA TYR A 114 -2.53 4.84 5.12
C TYR A 114 -1.90 3.60 4.51
N HIS A 115 -1.33 3.70 3.31
CA HIS A 115 -0.67 2.57 2.65
C HIS A 115 0.82 2.83 2.53
N LEU A 116 1.63 2.05 3.25
CA LEU A 116 3.08 2.01 3.02
C LEU A 116 3.34 1.04 1.89
N ILE A 117 4.09 1.45 0.88
CA ILE A 117 4.23 0.68 -0.35
C ILE A 117 5.72 0.52 -0.64
N LYS A 118 6.16 -0.73 -0.81
CA LYS A 118 7.49 -1.07 -1.30
C LYS A 118 7.38 -1.62 -2.71
N ARG A 119 8.10 -1.04 -3.67
CA ARG A 119 8.15 -1.62 -5.01
C ARG A 119 9.11 -2.81 -5.04
N LEU A 120 8.61 -3.97 -5.47
CA LEU A 120 9.39 -5.20 -5.61
C LEU A 120 9.89 -5.40 -7.05
N LYS A 121 9.09 -5.02 -8.05
CA LYS A 121 9.37 -5.14 -9.49
C LYS A 121 8.80 -3.95 -10.25
#